data_AF-A0A842RE46-F1
#
_entry.id   AF-A0A842RE46-F1
#
_cell.length_a   1.000
_cell.length_b   1.000
_cell.length_c   1.000
_cell.angle_alpha   90.00
_cell.angle_beta   90.00
_cell.angle_gamma   90.00
#
_symmetry.space_group_name_H-M   'P 1'
#
loop_
_entity.id
_entity.type
_entity.pdbx_description
1 polymer ?
#
loop_
_entity_poly.entity_id
_entity_poly.type
_entity_poly.pdbx_seq_one_letter_code
_entity_poly.pdbx_strand_id
1 'polypeptide(L)'
;MNTVEIIAGIITLIPMLIGYGMAILSIIKYFQKKNHLLILSAIIFFSLVSSWIGVTIVFLAAVFNLPPPNDQLYLFSYSWAVPVLATTWNFVTASLFKKKQYLKYIVLGIMVVLDILFIVFIYVLGKYTVETLEGLIYKDSTFLSPASYILYAYVASVLLFICPVYFWVSYRSEQRIIKFKSLMIGIGSALFAIVAVLDGAIPLGNITVVIIIRFVLTIALVLLFLGYNTPNFIVNKLEPPVATDTMSDTG
;
A
#
# COMPACT_ATOMS: atom_id res chain seq x y z
N MET A 1 13.47 26.30 4.87
CA MET A 1 12.36 25.38 5.17
C MET A 1 11.49 26.03 6.24
N ASN A 2 10.20 26.18 6.01
CA ASN A 2 9.30 26.75 7.03
C ASN A 2 8.86 25.67 8.04
N THR A 3 8.29 26.09 9.18
CA THR A 3 7.82 25.16 10.23
C THR A 3 6.80 24.15 9.71
N VAL A 4 5.96 24.55 8.76
CA VAL A 4 4.91 23.70 8.16
C VAL A 4 5.53 22.54 7.37
N GLU A 5 6.57 22.81 6.59
CA GLU A 5 7.33 21.82 5.81
C GLU A 5 8.00 20.79 6.73
N ILE A 6 8.59 21.22 7.85
CA ILE A 6 9.19 20.32 8.84
C ILE A 6 8.13 19.35 9.39
N ILE A 7 6.98 19.88 9.81
CA ILE A 7 5.90 19.07 10.38
C ILE A 7 5.36 18.08 9.34
N ALA A 8 5.12 18.52 8.10
CA ALA A 8 4.64 17.66 7.02
C ALA A 8 5.62 16.51 6.72
N GLY A 9 6.92 16.80 6.70
CA GLY A 9 7.97 15.81 6.50
C GLY A 9 8.01 14.75 7.61
N ILE A 10 7.99 15.18 8.88
CA ILE A 10 7.95 14.26 10.03
C ILE A 10 6.72 13.37 9.99
N ILE A 11 5.55 13.96 9.73
CA ILE A 11 4.27 13.22 9.75
C ILE A 11 4.15 12.25 8.57
N THR A 12 4.83 12.54 7.46
CA THR A 12 4.94 11.61 6.32
C THR A 12 5.93 10.48 6.61
N LEU A 13 7.00 10.75 7.37
CA LEU A 13 8.01 9.75 7.73
C LEU A 13 7.45 8.63 8.64
N ILE A 14 6.52 8.95 9.54
CA ILE A 14 5.92 7.98 10.49
C ILE A 14 5.27 6.78 9.78
N PRO A 15 4.27 6.93 8.89
CA PRO A 15 3.67 5.79 8.20
C PRO A 15 4.67 5.03 7.34
N MET A 16 5.69 5.71 6.77
CA MET A 16 6.75 5.02 6.03
C MET A 16 7.58 4.08 6.90
N LEU A 17 8.04 4.56 8.06
CA LEU A 17 8.80 3.72 9.00
C LEU A 17 7.96 2.54 9.49
N ILE A 18 6.68 2.76 9.78
CA ILE A 18 5.74 1.71 10.17
C ILE A 18 5.57 0.69 9.03
N GLY A 19 5.34 1.14 7.80
CA GLY A 19 5.15 0.27 6.64
C GLY A 19 6.38 -0.58 6.34
N TYR A 20 7.58 0.01 6.33
CA TYR A 20 8.83 -0.74 6.17
C TYR A 20 9.09 -1.70 7.32
N GLY A 21 8.80 -1.30 8.56
CA GLY A 21 8.86 -2.20 9.72
C GLY A 21 7.93 -3.41 9.55
N MET A 22 6.69 -3.19 9.12
CA MET A 22 5.72 -4.26 8.82
C MET A 22 6.18 -5.16 7.67
N ALA A 23 6.82 -4.60 6.65
CA ALA A 23 7.38 -5.36 5.55
C ALA A 23 8.51 -6.29 6.02
N ILE A 24 9.45 -5.76 6.80
CA ILE A 24 10.55 -6.53 7.40
C ILE A 24 10.01 -7.65 8.30
N LEU A 25 9.02 -7.35 9.17
CA LEU A 25 8.37 -8.36 10.01
C LEU A 25 7.71 -9.47 9.17
N SER A 26 7.13 -9.13 8.03
CA SER A 26 6.52 -10.10 7.11
C SER A 26 7.58 -10.99 6.46
N ILE A 27 8.74 -10.44 6.09
CA ILE A 27 9.89 -11.20 5.57
C ILE A 27 10.44 -12.17 6.64
N ILE A 28 10.63 -11.71 7.88
CA ILE A 28 11.11 -12.55 8.98
C ILE A 28 10.14 -13.74 9.18
N LYS A 29 8.83 -13.47 9.22
CA LYS A 29 7.81 -14.52 9.32
C LYS A 29 7.78 -15.44 8.11
N TYR A 30 8.08 -14.94 6.91
CA TYR A 30 8.22 -15.77 5.71
C TYR A 30 9.34 -16.81 5.90
N PHE A 31 10.50 -16.41 6.42
CA PHE A 31 11.59 -17.37 6.65
C PHE A 31 11.23 -18.43 7.70
N GLN A 32 10.40 -18.09 8.69
CA GLN A 32 9.90 -19.02 9.71
C GLN A 32 8.81 -19.97 9.19
N LYS A 33 7.85 -19.47 8.39
CA LYS A 33 6.65 -20.23 7.98
C LYS A 33 6.67 -20.73 6.54
N LYS A 34 7.60 -20.25 5.72
CA LYS A 34 7.71 -20.52 4.26
C LYS A 34 6.41 -20.29 3.48
N ASN A 35 5.57 -19.37 3.94
CA ASN A 35 4.30 -19.06 3.29
C ASN A 35 4.47 -17.87 2.31
N HIS A 36 4.33 -18.12 1.01
CA HIS A 36 4.51 -17.10 -0.03
C HIS A 36 3.60 -15.86 0.13
N LEU A 37 2.45 -15.96 0.81
CA LEU A 37 1.62 -14.78 1.08
C LEU A 37 2.33 -13.76 1.99
N LEU A 38 3.29 -14.19 2.82
CA LEU A 38 4.06 -13.30 3.69
C LEU A 38 5.11 -12.50 2.93
N ILE A 39 5.73 -13.07 1.89
CA ILE A 39 6.64 -12.31 1.04
C ILE A 39 5.87 -11.35 0.13
N LEU A 40 4.69 -11.77 -0.37
CA LEU A 40 3.81 -10.89 -1.16
C LEU A 40 3.27 -9.73 -0.31
N SER A 41 2.90 -9.98 0.95
CA SER A 41 2.50 -8.90 1.85
C SER A 41 3.65 -7.96 2.17
N ALA A 42 4.88 -8.46 2.32
CA ALA A 42 6.06 -7.60 2.47
C ALA A 42 6.26 -6.67 1.26
N ILE A 43 6.13 -7.19 0.05
CA ILE A 43 6.22 -6.40 -1.19
C ILE A 43 5.12 -5.35 -1.22
N ILE A 44 3.88 -5.70 -0.84
CA ILE A 44 2.78 -4.74 -0.70
C ILE A 44 3.13 -3.64 0.29
N PHE A 45 3.60 -3.96 1.51
CA PHE A 45 3.93 -2.93 2.50
C PHE A 45 5.10 -2.03 2.09
N PHE A 46 6.14 -2.59 1.46
CA PHE A 46 7.23 -1.80 0.89
C PHE A 46 6.71 -0.84 -0.16
N SER A 47 5.97 -1.35 -1.14
CA SER A 47 5.52 -0.57 -2.30
C SER A 47 4.46 0.46 -1.90
N LEU A 48 3.56 0.11 -0.97
CA LEU A 48 2.48 0.98 -0.53
C LEU A 48 3.04 2.30 0.02
N VAL A 49 3.98 2.23 0.97
CA VAL A 49 4.55 3.44 1.58
C VAL A 49 5.63 4.11 0.73
N SER A 50 6.20 3.41 -0.25
CA SER A 50 7.20 3.97 -1.17
C SER A 50 6.63 5.07 -2.07
N SER A 51 5.30 5.18 -2.21
CA SER A 51 4.66 6.29 -2.92
C SER A 51 5.04 7.67 -2.36
N TRP A 52 5.46 7.73 -1.09
CA TRP A 52 5.84 8.98 -0.40
C TRP A 52 7.35 9.17 -0.24
N ILE A 53 8.18 8.26 -0.75
CA ILE A 53 9.64 8.31 -0.57
C ILE A 53 10.26 9.57 -1.17
N GLY A 54 9.73 10.09 -2.29
CA GLY A 54 10.21 11.33 -2.90
C GLY A 54 10.10 12.53 -1.95
N VAL A 55 8.93 12.69 -1.33
CA VAL A 55 8.67 13.73 -0.31
C VAL A 55 9.61 13.56 0.90
N THR A 56 9.84 12.32 1.33
CA THR A 56 10.76 12.03 2.43
C THR A 56 12.21 12.31 2.09
N ILE A 57 12.67 12.01 0.86
CA ILE A 57 14.03 12.33 0.42
C ILE A 57 14.23 13.86 0.41
N VAL A 58 13.27 14.62 -0.11
CA VAL A 58 13.33 16.09 -0.10
C VAL A 58 13.38 16.62 1.33
N PHE A 59 12.53 16.11 2.22
CA PHE A 59 12.55 16.47 3.65
C PHE A 59 13.91 16.17 4.30
N LEU A 60 14.45 14.96 4.10
CA LEU A 60 15.74 14.58 4.66
C LEU A 60 16.89 15.42 4.10
N ALA A 61 16.90 15.66 2.78
CA ALA A 61 17.90 16.54 2.15
C ALA A 61 17.88 17.92 2.80
N ALA A 62 16.70 18.49 3.00
CA ALA A 62 16.57 19.80 3.64
C ALA A 62 16.99 19.81 5.12
N VAL A 63 16.69 18.75 5.90
CA VAL A 63 17.15 18.61 7.30
C VAL A 63 18.68 18.57 7.39
N PHE A 64 19.34 17.93 6.43
CA PHE A 64 20.80 17.81 6.39
C PHE A 64 21.48 18.94 5.60
N ASN A 65 20.76 19.99 5.20
CA ASN A 65 21.26 21.08 4.34
C ASN A 65 21.92 20.58 3.04
N LEU A 66 21.41 19.48 2.48
CA LEU A 66 21.80 18.93 1.20
C LEU A 66 20.97 19.56 0.07
N PRO A 67 21.51 19.65 -1.15
CA PRO A 67 20.73 20.07 -2.31
C PRO A 67 19.55 19.10 -2.54
N PRO A 68 18.38 19.61 -3.00
CA PRO A 68 17.25 18.74 -3.32
C PRO A 68 17.62 17.74 -4.43
N PRO A 69 17.00 16.56 -4.46
CA PRO A 69 17.17 15.62 -5.57
C PRO A 69 16.74 16.30 -6.88
N ASN A 70 17.40 15.93 -7.98
CA ASN A 70 16.91 16.34 -9.30
C ASN A 70 15.57 15.67 -9.61
N ASP A 71 14.81 16.24 -10.55
CA ASP A 71 13.45 15.80 -10.88
C ASP A 71 13.40 14.32 -11.31
N GLN A 72 14.44 13.85 -12.00
CA GLN A 72 14.55 12.45 -12.42
C GLN A 72 14.65 11.49 -11.23
N LEU A 73 15.52 11.81 -10.26
CA LEU A 73 15.67 11.03 -9.04
C LEU A 73 14.41 11.11 -8.18
N TYR A 74 13.79 12.28 -8.09
CA TYR A 74 12.51 12.46 -7.39
C TYR A 74 11.42 11.58 -7.99
N LEU A 75 11.19 11.65 -9.31
CA LEU A 75 10.21 10.85 -10.02
C LEU A 75 10.50 9.35 -9.90
N PHE A 76 11.75 8.94 -10.14
CA PHE A 76 12.15 7.54 -10.06
C PHE A 76 11.96 6.97 -8.66
N SER A 77 12.18 7.77 -7.62
CA SER A 77 12.13 7.30 -6.24
C SER A 77 10.80 6.63 -5.87
N TYR A 78 9.66 7.13 -6.39
CA TYR A 78 8.33 6.61 -6.06
C TYR A 78 7.62 5.92 -7.23
N SER A 79 7.98 6.20 -8.49
CA SER A 79 7.20 5.74 -9.65
C SER A 79 7.18 4.22 -9.82
N TRP A 80 8.21 3.51 -9.37
CA TRP A 80 8.25 2.04 -9.40
C TRP A 80 7.25 1.40 -8.42
N ALA A 81 6.90 2.12 -7.36
CA ALA A 81 6.14 1.58 -6.24
C ALA A 81 4.71 1.22 -6.67
N VAL A 82 4.10 2.05 -7.51
CA VAL A 82 2.71 1.84 -7.94
C VAL A 82 2.53 0.58 -8.79
N PRO A 83 3.30 0.35 -9.87
CA PRO A 83 3.27 -0.90 -10.64
C PRO A 83 3.47 -2.14 -9.76
N VAL A 84 4.51 -2.12 -8.91
CA VAL A 84 4.82 -3.26 -8.04
C VAL A 84 3.67 -3.53 -7.06
N LEU A 85 3.09 -2.48 -6.48
CA LEU A 85 1.93 -2.58 -5.61
C LEU A 85 0.73 -3.17 -6.35
N ALA A 86 0.33 -2.58 -7.47
CA ALA A 86 -0.82 -2.98 -8.25
C ALA A 86 -0.70 -4.44 -8.74
N THR A 87 0.44 -4.80 -9.34
CA THR A 87 0.72 -6.15 -9.81
C THR A 87 0.69 -7.16 -8.67
N THR A 88 1.38 -6.88 -7.56
CA THR A 88 1.42 -7.81 -6.41
C THR A 88 0.04 -8.00 -5.80
N TRP A 89 -0.71 -6.92 -5.61
CA TRP A 89 -2.05 -7.00 -5.00
C TRP A 89 -3.03 -7.76 -5.87
N ASN A 90 -3.03 -7.48 -7.18
CA ASN A 90 -3.88 -8.20 -8.13
C ASN A 90 -3.51 -9.69 -8.20
N PHE A 91 -2.22 -10.02 -8.16
CA PHE A 91 -1.76 -11.40 -8.09
C PHE A 91 -2.29 -12.11 -6.84
N VAL A 92 -2.18 -11.48 -5.65
CA VAL A 92 -2.73 -12.04 -4.40
C VAL A 92 -4.25 -12.21 -4.51
N THR A 93 -4.96 -11.20 -5.00
CA THR A 93 -6.43 -11.23 -5.19
C THR A 93 -6.84 -12.38 -6.12
N ALA A 94 -6.19 -12.50 -7.27
CA ALA A 94 -6.47 -13.53 -8.25
C ALA A 94 -6.14 -14.94 -7.73
N SER A 95 -5.13 -15.07 -6.86
CA SER A 95 -4.78 -16.34 -6.23
C SER A 95 -5.86 -16.91 -5.30
N LEU A 96 -6.81 -16.07 -4.84
CA LEU A 96 -7.95 -16.51 -4.05
C LEU A 96 -8.94 -17.38 -4.84
N PHE A 97 -8.97 -17.25 -6.17
CA PHE A 97 -9.87 -18.03 -7.03
C PHE A 97 -9.34 -19.45 -7.25
N LYS A 98 -9.48 -20.31 -6.22
CA LYS A 98 -8.97 -21.70 -6.23
C LYS A 98 -9.32 -22.50 -7.48
N LYS A 99 -10.56 -22.38 -7.99
CA LYS A 99 -11.06 -23.13 -9.15
C LYS A 99 -10.59 -22.58 -10.50
N LYS A 100 -10.04 -21.36 -10.56
CA LYS A 100 -9.65 -20.68 -11.80
C LYS A 100 -8.22 -20.13 -11.69
N GLN A 101 -7.27 -21.01 -11.39
CA GLN A 101 -5.85 -20.66 -11.24
C GLN A 101 -5.22 -20.05 -12.49
N TYR A 102 -5.82 -20.17 -13.68
CA TYR A 102 -5.34 -19.49 -14.87
C TYR A 102 -5.58 -17.97 -14.83
N LEU A 103 -6.58 -17.50 -14.07
CA LEU A 103 -6.93 -16.08 -13.98
C LEU A 103 -5.79 -15.24 -13.38
N LYS A 104 -5.00 -15.76 -12.43
CA LYS A 104 -3.84 -15.01 -11.90
C LYS A 104 -2.79 -14.71 -12.96
N TYR A 105 -2.60 -15.59 -13.95
CA TYR A 105 -1.64 -15.36 -15.03
C TYR A 105 -2.19 -14.38 -16.07
N ILE A 106 -3.50 -14.45 -16.36
CA ILE A 106 -4.17 -13.46 -17.23
C ILE A 106 -4.10 -12.07 -16.59
N VAL A 107 -4.46 -11.97 -15.31
CA VAL A 107 -4.39 -10.73 -14.53
C VAL A 107 -2.95 -10.21 -14.49
N LEU A 108 -1.96 -11.07 -14.27
CA LEU A 108 -0.55 -10.68 -14.32
C LEU A 108 -0.15 -10.13 -15.70
N GLY A 109 -0.55 -10.79 -16.78
CA GLY A 109 -0.28 -10.31 -18.15
C GLY A 109 -0.91 -8.94 -18.43
N ILE A 110 -2.17 -8.75 -18.02
CA ILE A 110 -2.87 -7.46 -18.14
C ILE A 110 -2.14 -6.37 -17.33
N MET A 111 -1.75 -6.67 -16.09
CA MET A 111 -1.05 -5.71 -15.23
C MET A 111 0.33 -5.36 -15.79
N VAL A 112 1.08 -6.31 -16.34
CA VAL A 112 2.36 -6.01 -17.00
C VAL A 112 2.17 -5.05 -18.17
N VAL A 113 1.14 -5.25 -19.00
CA VAL A 113 0.84 -4.32 -20.11
C VAL A 113 0.47 -2.94 -19.58
N LEU A 114 -0.39 -2.86 -18.55
CA LEU A 114 -0.79 -1.59 -17.94
C LEU A 114 0.38 -0.87 -17.27
N ASP A 115 1.29 -1.61 -16.62
CA ASP A 115 2.48 -1.09 -15.98
C ASP A 115 3.48 -0.54 -17.02
N ILE A 116 3.65 -1.24 -18.16
CA ILE A 116 4.45 -0.73 -19.28
C ILE A 116 3.84 0.56 -19.85
N LEU A 117 2.53 0.56 -20.10
CA LEU A 117 1.81 1.75 -20.59
C LEU A 117 1.96 2.91 -19.62
N PHE A 118 1.85 2.65 -18.32
CA PHE A 118 2.05 3.65 -17.27
C PHE A 118 3.46 4.24 -17.29
N ILE A 119 4.50 3.40 -17.37
CA ILE A 119 5.90 3.87 -17.44
C ILE A 119 6.15 4.71 -18.71
N VAL A 120 5.68 4.23 -19.88
CA VAL A 120 5.79 4.97 -21.14
C VAL A 120 5.08 6.31 -21.04
N PHE A 121 3.89 6.34 -20.44
CA PHE A 121 3.11 7.55 -20.27
C PHE A 121 3.79 8.56 -19.35
N ILE A 122 4.33 8.13 -18.20
CA ILE A 122 5.16 8.99 -17.34
C ILE A 122 6.36 9.54 -18.11
N TYR A 123 7.05 8.70 -18.89
CA TYR A 123 8.21 9.15 -19.66
C TYR A 123 7.85 10.18 -20.74
N VAL A 124 6.71 10.01 -21.42
CA VAL A 124 6.22 10.96 -22.43
C VAL A 124 5.74 12.25 -21.77
N LEU A 125 4.97 12.16 -20.68
CA LEU A 125 4.40 13.33 -20.02
C LEU A 125 5.43 14.11 -19.20
N GLY A 126 6.47 13.47 -18.68
CA GLY A 126 7.58 14.14 -18.01
C GLY A 126 8.37 15.10 -18.93
N LYS A 127 8.13 15.07 -20.26
CA LYS A 127 8.68 16.05 -21.20
C LYS A 127 7.89 17.36 -21.27
N TYR A 128 6.71 17.41 -20.67
CA TYR A 128 5.88 18.62 -20.59
C TYR A 128 6.08 19.25 -19.21
N THR A 129 6.61 20.47 -19.18
CA THR A 129 6.87 21.24 -17.95
C THR A 129 5.58 21.49 -17.18
N VAL A 130 5.56 21.10 -15.91
CA VAL A 130 4.49 21.41 -14.97
C VAL A 130 4.81 22.75 -14.31
N GLU A 131 3.85 23.68 -14.27
CA GLU A 131 3.96 24.90 -13.48
C GLU A 131 4.07 24.53 -11.99
N THR A 132 5.20 24.90 -11.38
CA THR A 132 5.53 24.55 -10.00
C THR A 132 4.68 25.35 -9.01
N LEU A 133 4.09 24.67 -8.02
CA LEU A 133 3.53 25.31 -6.84
C LEU A 133 4.66 25.78 -5.90
N GLU A 134 4.47 26.92 -5.22
CA GLU A 134 5.48 27.47 -4.30
C GLU A 134 5.69 26.57 -3.05
N GLY A 135 6.95 26.25 -2.75
CA GLY A 135 7.37 25.49 -1.56
C GLY A 135 8.25 24.28 -1.89
N LEU A 136 9.32 24.02 -1.14
CA LEU A 136 10.33 22.99 -1.47
C LEU A 136 9.80 21.57 -1.38
N ILE A 137 8.95 21.30 -0.39
CA ILE A 137 8.32 19.97 -0.19
C ILE A 137 7.11 19.79 -1.12
N TYR A 138 6.48 20.89 -1.52
CA TYR A 138 5.25 20.89 -2.31
C TYR A 138 5.45 21.11 -3.82
N LYS A 139 6.68 21.47 -4.23
CA LYS A 139 7.05 21.92 -5.57
C LYS A 139 6.55 21.01 -6.69
N ASP A 140 6.58 19.71 -6.43
CA ASP A 140 6.12 18.64 -7.34
C ASP A 140 5.21 17.63 -6.65
N SER A 141 4.83 17.87 -5.40
CA SER A 141 3.88 17.00 -4.70
C SER A 141 2.45 17.20 -5.21
N THR A 142 2.22 18.24 -6.02
CA THR A 142 0.95 18.41 -6.72
C THR A 142 0.98 17.62 -8.01
N PHE A 143 0.48 16.42 -7.87
CA PHE A 143 -0.14 15.52 -8.83
C PHE A 143 -1.21 16.19 -9.76
N LEU A 144 -1.01 17.44 -10.20
CA LEU A 144 -1.96 18.23 -11.01
C LEU A 144 -1.78 18.04 -12.53
N SER A 145 -0.78 17.28 -12.96
CA SER A 145 -0.69 16.90 -14.38
C SER A 145 -1.80 15.89 -14.74
N PRO A 146 -2.27 15.83 -16.00
CA PRO A 146 -3.13 14.75 -16.47
C PRO A 146 -2.53 13.35 -16.24
N ALA A 147 -1.19 13.25 -16.18
CA ALA A 147 -0.44 12.01 -15.90
C ALA A 147 -0.84 11.40 -14.55
N SER A 148 -0.89 12.26 -13.55
CA SER A 148 -1.13 11.90 -12.16
C SER A 148 -2.62 11.62 -11.90
N TYR A 149 -3.53 12.31 -12.58
CA TYR A 149 -4.96 11.98 -12.53
C TYR A 149 -5.23 10.56 -13.08
N ILE A 150 -4.55 10.17 -14.16
CA ILE A 150 -4.66 8.83 -14.75
C ILE A 150 -3.99 7.78 -13.84
N LEU A 151 -2.86 8.11 -13.20
CA LEU A 151 -2.24 7.26 -12.18
C LEU A 151 -3.20 6.98 -11.02
N TYR A 152 -3.88 8.00 -10.52
CA TYR A 152 -4.89 7.84 -9.48
C TYR A 152 -6.13 7.11 -9.96
N ALA A 153 -6.59 7.34 -11.18
CA ALA A 153 -7.67 6.57 -11.77
C ALA A 153 -7.30 5.09 -11.93
N TYR A 154 -6.05 4.79 -12.30
CA TYR A 154 -5.51 3.43 -12.38
C TYR A 154 -5.46 2.76 -11.00
N VAL A 155 -4.83 3.41 -10.01
CA VAL A 155 -4.73 2.90 -8.64
C VAL A 155 -6.11 2.77 -8.01
N ALA A 156 -6.97 3.77 -8.16
CA ALA A 156 -8.34 3.75 -7.63
C ALA A 156 -9.19 2.68 -8.32
N SER A 157 -9.14 2.53 -9.65
CA SER A 157 -9.91 1.49 -10.35
C SER A 157 -9.46 0.08 -9.96
N VAL A 158 -8.15 -0.13 -9.79
CA VAL A 158 -7.59 -1.39 -9.28
C VAL A 158 -8.06 -1.66 -7.84
N LEU A 159 -7.94 -0.67 -6.94
CA LEU A 159 -8.33 -0.83 -5.53
C LEU A 159 -9.85 -0.98 -5.35
N LEU A 160 -10.65 -0.26 -6.14
CA LEU A 160 -12.12 -0.35 -6.13
C LEU A 160 -12.64 -1.67 -6.71
N PHE A 161 -11.85 -2.39 -7.53
CA PHE A 161 -12.20 -3.73 -7.97
C PHE A 161 -11.79 -4.81 -6.96
N ILE A 162 -10.65 -4.63 -6.30
CA ILE A 162 -10.09 -5.58 -5.34
C ILE A 162 -10.90 -5.61 -4.04
N CYS A 163 -11.27 -4.44 -3.49
CA CYS A 163 -12.01 -4.32 -2.24
C CYS A 163 -13.32 -5.13 -2.23
N PRO A 164 -14.23 -4.97 -3.22
CA PRO A 164 -15.47 -5.73 -3.28
C PRO A 164 -15.24 -7.22 -3.45
N VAL A 165 -14.23 -7.63 -4.24
CA VAL A 165 -13.91 -9.05 -4.44
C VAL A 165 -13.46 -9.70 -3.15
N TYR A 166 -12.52 -9.09 -2.42
CA TYR A 166 -12.10 -9.60 -1.11
C TYR A 166 -13.26 -9.66 -0.13
N PHE A 167 -14.05 -8.60 -0.04
CA PHE A 167 -15.18 -8.54 0.88
C PHE A 167 -16.23 -9.62 0.54
N TRP A 168 -16.55 -9.79 -0.74
CA TRP A 168 -17.52 -10.75 -1.24
C TRP A 168 -17.11 -12.20 -1.01
N VAL A 169 -15.88 -12.55 -1.40
CA VAL A 169 -15.35 -13.92 -1.24
C VAL A 169 -15.30 -14.31 0.22
N SER A 170 -15.02 -13.36 1.09
CA SER A 170 -14.69 -13.65 2.48
C SER A 170 -15.88 -13.61 3.42
N TYR A 171 -16.89 -12.80 3.12
CA TYR A 171 -18.16 -12.83 3.84
C TYR A 171 -18.81 -14.23 3.79
N ARG A 172 -18.57 -14.97 2.70
CA ARG A 172 -19.11 -16.32 2.47
C ARG A 172 -18.29 -17.45 3.12
N SER A 173 -17.11 -17.18 3.68
CA SER A 173 -16.30 -18.21 4.32
C SER A 173 -16.91 -18.66 5.65
N GLU A 174 -16.98 -19.95 5.95
CA GLU A 174 -17.49 -20.43 7.25
C GLU A 174 -16.47 -20.21 8.39
N GLN A 175 -15.18 -20.26 8.08
CA GLN A 175 -14.10 -20.09 9.05
C GLN A 175 -13.99 -18.65 9.54
N ARG A 176 -14.07 -18.45 10.87
CA ARG A 176 -14.04 -17.14 11.52
C ARG A 176 -12.73 -16.40 11.26
N ILE A 177 -11.59 -17.11 11.19
CA ILE A 177 -10.29 -16.48 10.92
C ILE A 177 -10.23 -15.86 9.52
N ILE A 178 -10.81 -16.54 8.52
CA ILE A 178 -10.82 -16.08 7.14
C ILE A 178 -11.70 -14.83 7.02
N LYS A 179 -12.87 -14.81 7.70
CA LYS A 179 -13.73 -13.63 7.78
C LYS A 179 -12.97 -12.44 8.37
N PHE A 180 -12.30 -12.64 9.50
CA PHE A 180 -11.54 -11.59 10.17
C PHE A 180 -10.42 -11.03 9.28
N LYS A 181 -9.56 -11.90 8.76
CA LYS A 181 -8.43 -11.50 7.90
C LYS A 181 -8.88 -10.64 6.75
N SER A 182 -9.94 -11.07 6.09
CA SER A 182 -10.42 -10.42 4.89
C SER A 182 -11.21 -9.16 5.16
N LEU A 183 -11.90 -9.08 6.30
CA LEU A 183 -12.49 -7.84 6.78
C LEU A 183 -11.40 -6.79 7.02
N MET A 184 -10.31 -7.18 7.70
CA MET A 184 -9.17 -6.28 7.94
C MET A 184 -8.51 -5.84 6.64
N ILE A 185 -8.27 -6.76 5.70
CA ILE A 185 -7.74 -6.42 4.36
C ILE A 185 -8.70 -5.49 3.62
N GLY A 186 -9.99 -5.79 3.60
CA GLY A 186 -11.01 -5.01 2.89
C GLY A 186 -11.13 -3.59 3.43
N ILE A 187 -11.28 -3.42 4.75
CA ILE A 187 -11.35 -2.09 5.37
C ILE A 187 -10.04 -1.32 5.17
N GLY A 188 -8.89 -1.96 5.40
CA GLY A 188 -7.59 -1.33 5.20
C GLY A 188 -7.37 -0.88 3.74
N SER A 189 -7.76 -1.70 2.78
CA SER A 189 -7.70 -1.37 1.34
C SER A 189 -8.64 -0.22 0.98
N ALA A 190 -9.86 -0.19 1.55
CA ALA A 190 -10.83 0.88 1.30
C ALA A 190 -10.33 2.22 1.87
N LEU A 191 -9.80 2.21 3.10
CA LEU A 191 -9.18 3.40 3.69
C LEU A 191 -7.98 3.88 2.88
N PHE A 192 -7.13 2.96 2.41
CA PHE A 192 -6.01 3.29 1.55
C PHE A 192 -6.46 3.93 0.24
N ALA A 193 -7.50 3.40 -0.40
CA ALA A 193 -8.06 3.99 -1.63
C ALA A 193 -8.57 5.42 -1.40
N ILE A 194 -9.28 5.66 -0.28
CA ILE A 194 -9.74 7.00 0.11
C ILE A 194 -8.54 7.93 0.30
N VAL A 195 -7.53 7.49 1.07
CA VAL A 195 -6.30 8.26 1.31
C VAL A 195 -5.62 8.61 0.00
N ALA A 196 -5.46 7.65 -0.91
CA ALA A 196 -4.83 7.88 -2.21
C ALA A 196 -5.58 8.96 -2.99
N VAL A 197 -6.91 8.85 -3.10
CA VAL A 197 -7.73 9.86 -3.79
C VAL A 197 -7.60 11.24 -3.14
N LEU A 198 -7.67 11.32 -1.81
CA LEU A 198 -7.55 12.59 -1.09
C LEU A 198 -6.16 13.23 -1.25
N ASP A 199 -5.10 12.42 -1.23
CA ASP A 199 -3.71 12.88 -1.38
C ASP A 199 -3.43 13.40 -2.79
N GLY A 200 -4.11 12.85 -3.80
CA GLY A 200 -4.03 13.32 -5.18
C GLY A 200 -4.94 14.51 -5.51
N ALA A 201 -6.08 14.62 -4.83
CA ALA A 201 -7.09 15.64 -5.13
C ALA A 201 -6.92 16.94 -4.34
N ILE A 202 -6.33 16.88 -3.14
CA ILE A 202 -6.26 18.05 -2.25
C ILE A 202 -4.84 18.64 -2.29
N PRO A 203 -4.70 19.95 -2.57
CA PRO A 203 -3.41 20.62 -2.46
C PRO A 203 -2.82 20.45 -1.06
N LEU A 204 -1.60 19.92 -0.98
CA LEU A 204 -0.95 19.56 0.28
C LEU A 204 -0.51 20.78 1.12
N GLY A 205 -0.80 22.01 0.67
CA GLY A 205 -0.52 23.25 1.42
C GLY A 205 -1.30 23.39 2.74
N ASN A 206 -2.37 22.59 2.95
CA ASN A 206 -3.09 22.55 4.22
C ASN A 206 -2.54 21.45 5.14
N ILE A 207 -1.70 21.84 6.11
CA ILE A 207 -1.07 20.91 7.05
C ILE A 207 -2.06 20.03 7.81
N THR A 208 -3.23 20.56 8.18
CA THR A 208 -4.27 19.80 8.90
C THR A 208 -4.78 18.64 8.07
N VAL A 209 -4.96 18.85 6.76
CA VAL A 209 -5.39 17.79 5.84
C VAL A 209 -4.31 16.73 5.72
N VAL A 210 -3.04 17.14 5.57
CA VAL A 210 -1.89 16.21 5.51
C VAL A 210 -1.86 15.32 6.76
N ILE A 211 -2.04 15.90 7.95
CA ILE A 211 -2.08 15.16 9.22
C ILE A 211 -3.17 14.09 9.20
N ILE A 212 -4.40 14.45 8.80
CA ILE A 212 -5.52 13.53 8.76
C ILE A 212 -5.26 12.40 7.76
N ILE A 213 -4.79 12.73 6.55
CA ILE A 213 -4.50 11.74 5.50
C ILE A 213 -3.44 10.74 5.98
N ARG A 214 -2.35 11.21 6.61
CA ARG A 214 -1.26 10.34 7.10
C ARG A 214 -1.68 9.50 8.31
N PHE A 215 -2.57 10.02 9.15
CA PHE A 215 -3.18 9.24 10.24
C PHE A 215 -4.07 8.11 9.70
N VAL A 216 -4.95 8.41 8.74
CA VAL A 216 -5.81 7.40 8.09
C VAL A 216 -4.97 6.36 7.34
N LEU A 217 -3.89 6.79 6.66
CA LEU A 217 -2.93 5.88 6.01
C LEU A 217 -2.30 4.91 7.03
N THR A 218 -1.92 5.42 8.21
CA THR A 218 -1.34 4.59 9.27
C THR A 218 -2.34 3.55 9.77
N ILE A 219 -3.61 3.93 9.96
CA ILE A 219 -4.68 2.99 10.32
C ILE A 219 -4.86 1.93 9.23
N ALA A 220 -4.89 2.35 7.95
CA ALA A 220 -5.01 1.44 6.82
C ALA A 220 -3.88 0.40 6.82
N LEU A 221 -2.63 0.83 7.02
CA LEU A 221 -1.46 -0.04 7.14
C LEU A 221 -1.59 -1.07 8.26
N VAL A 222 -2.01 -0.63 9.45
CA VAL A 222 -2.21 -1.53 10.60
C VAL A 222 -3.28 -2.58 10.31
N LEU A 223 -4.42 -2.17 9.73
CA LEU A 223 -5.50 -3.11 9.38
C LEU A 223 -5.04 -4.12 8.32
N LEU A 224 -4.38 -3.66 7.26
CA LEU A 224 -3.78 -4.55 6.25
C LEU A 224 -2.81 -5.54 6.91
N PHE A 225 -1.97 -5.07 7.84
CA PHE A 225 -1.01 -5.92 8.53
C PHE A 225 -1.69 -6.97 9.40
N LEU A 226 -2.74 -6.61 10.15
CA LEU A 226 -3.54 -7.58 10.90
C LEU A 226 -4.20 -8.63 10.00
N GLY A 227 -4.60 -8.23 8.80
CA GLY A 227 -5.16 -9.11 7.78
C GLY A 227 -4.16 -10.14 7.23
N TYR A 228 -2.97 -9.70 6.82
CA TYR A 228 -1.92 -10.58 6.29
C TYR A 228 -1.17 -11.35 7.37
N ASN A 229 -0.93 -10.72 8.53
CA ASN A 229 -0.04 -11.17 9.59
C ASN A 229 -0.76 -11.31 10.93
N THR A 230 -1.96 -11.91 10.93
CA THR A 230 -2.79 -12.05 12.14
C THR A 230 -2.00 -12.68 13.30
N PRO A 231 -1.91 -12.00 14.45
CA PRO A 231 -1.26 -12.52 15.65
C PRO A 231 -1.92 -13.80 16.18
N ASN A 232 -1.12 -14.70 16.76
CA ASN A 232 -1.61 -15.98 17.28
C ASN A 232 -2.69 -15.82 18.36
N PHE A 233 -2.65 -14.76 19.18
CA PHE A 233 -3.69 -14.52 20.19
C PHE A 233 -5.07 -14.27 19.57
N ILE A 234 -5.14 -13.64 18.39
CA ILE A 234 -6.40 -13.45 17.66
C ILE A 234 -6.85 -14.79 17.06
N VAL A 235 -5.90 -15.55 16.50
CA VAL A 235 -6.18 -16.89 15.95
C VAL A 235 -6.79 -17.79 17.02
N ASN A 236 -6.15 -17.92 18.18
CA ASN A 236 -6.59 -18.77 19.29
C ASN A 236 -7.98 -18.36 19.82
N LYS A 237 -8.35 -17.08 19.73
CA LYS A 237 -9.67 -16.59 20.16
C LYS A 237 -10.77 -16.89 19.14
N LEU A 238 -10.45 -16.83 17.85
CA LEU A 238 -11.42 -17.05 16.78
C LEU A 238 -11.61 -18.53 16.44
N GLU A 239 -10.58 -19.34 16.65
CA GLU A 239 -10.53 -20.78 16.42
C GLU A 239 -9.88 -21.43 17.64
N PRO A 240 -10.63 -21.57 18.75
CA PRO A 240 -10.10 -22.25 19.93
C PRO A 240 -9.69 -23.67 19.54
N PRO A 241 -8.58 -24.19 20.09
CA PRO A 241 -8.18 -25.57 19.83
C PRO A 241 -9.36 -26.46 20.15
N VAL A 242 -9.72 -27.32 19.19
CA VAL A 242 -10.68 -28.40 19.45
C VAL A 242 -10.11 -29.13 20.66
N ALA A 243 -10.87 -29.17 21.75
CA ALA A 243 -10.48 -29.97 22.91
C ALA A 243 -10.23 -31.37 22.35
N THR A 244 -8.97 -31.77 22.27
CA THR A 244 -8.64 -33.16 22.00
C THR A 244 -9.22 -33.88 23.18
N ASP A 245 -10.38 -34.52 22.98
CA ASP A 245 -10.94 -35.45 23.95
C ASP A 245 -9.77 -36.31 24.36
N THR A 246 -9.33 -36.11 25.60
CA THR A 246 -8.34 -36.96 26.25
C THR A 246 -8.98 -38.33 26.18
N MET A 247 -8.56 -39.14 25.21
CA MET A 247 -8.97 -40.53 25.13
C MET A 247 -8.70 -41.09 26.50
N SER A 248 -9.76 -41.45 27.19
CA SER A 248 -9.68 -42.14 28.45
C SER A 248 -8.98 -43.45 28.16
N ASP A 249 -7.69 -43.51 28.49
CA ASP A 249 -6.97 -44.76 28.69
C ASP A 249 -7.67 -45.50 29.84
N THR A 250 -8.75 -46.19 29.50
CA THR A 250 -9.36 -47.24 30.29
C THR A 250 -9.24 -48.52 29.48
N GLY A 251 -8.08 -49.14 29.61
CA GLY A 251 -7.75 -50.50 29.19
C GLY A 251 -6.78 -51.10 30.17
#